data_AF-A0A067NI37-F1
#
_entry.id   AF-A0A067NI37-F1
#
_cell.length_a   1.000
_cell.length_b   1.000
_cell.length_c   1.000
_cell.angle_alpha   90.00
_cell.angle_beta   90.00
_cell.angle_gamma   90.00
#
_symmetry.space_group_name_H-M   'P 1'
#
loop_
_entity.id
_entity.type
_entity.pdbx_description
1 polymer ?
#
loop_
_entity_poly.entity_id
_entity_poly.type
_entity_poly.pdbx_seq_one_letter_code
_entity_poly.pdbx_strand_id
1 'polypeptide(L)'
;MPSLTDVPVEVLIDNLLPQISLVDLLSLTCTNQFFAIVCSDETFWKRKLERDFNFSPTATARKSGFKVLYKGLRRPHLFVWGASKDGRLGRTEALQTPGAPYPEELRIPNVRIVSLVAGGMSFHALDSEGNVYVWGTMDGTTFALDRDGYSEPGKMSSTPLRLQMPAPTRNISCGRLHSATIDANQHVWTFLSFGTPFRLSSPLLDNDSPETSPLQVECGWNLTSVLTKSGDVLVWWPFGGPMKTLIDQKDDEIHSNGNIVAPAVDGTILCAPWELSFNPKRLPRLPQLPDLSEESNESPPKLIQIAALDSQIIGLTDQGHVVKFSSLVDEQVTGEWKYLPNFSEVDQVRSHTVFADDGNNRLNAPSSVKITHISANYQRFFAYSTGSSSLVLMGSLNTGPSEQPEIIPALQYKSIISVVVGDYHYGALTSTGKLLTWGAYSSGALGLGDPLELPAGAPGGFPNERLRLHALERGWGQPPDVEVPSEVRFDHKLSHPKDRFCFAVTAAGWHMGALVIDLEVSIIDLSSLIFP
;
A
#
# COMPACT_ATOMS: atom_id res chain seq x y z
N MET A 1 4.92 16.48 49.63
CA MET A 1 5.37 17.20 48.42
C MET A 1 4.65 16.56 47.25
N PRO A 2 4.12 17.33 46.29
CA PRO A 2 3.56 16.74 45.08
C PRO A 2 4.66 15.96 44.35
N SER A 3 4.30 14.77 43.90
CA SER A 3 5.10 13.82 43.15
C SER A 3 4.75 13.88 41.67
N LEU A 4 5.61 13.33 40.80
CA LEU A 4 5.33 13.28 39.35
C LEU A 4 4.07 12.47 39.02
N THR A 5 3.67 11.53 39.89
CA THR A 5 2.44 10.75 39.75
C THR A 5 1.17 11.55 40.08
N ASP A 6 1.30 12.75 40.67
CA ASP A 6 0.19 13.66 40.93
C ASP A 6 -0.15 14.54 39.70
N VAL A 7 0.65 14.46 38.64
CA VAL A 7 0.37 15.15 37.37
C VAL A 7 -0.71 14.38 36.60
N PRO A 8 -1.74 15.07 36.04
CA PRO A 8 -2.76 14.42 35.22
C PRO A 8 -2.16 13.61 34.06
N VAL A 9 -2.75 12.45 33.78
CA VAL A 9 -2.26 11.51 32.76
C VAL A 9 -2.22 12.16 31.38
N GLU A 10 -3.18 13.02 31.07
CA GLU A 10 -3.27 13.77 29.83
C GLU A 10 -2.07 14.71 29.68
N VAL A 11 -1.68 15.40 30.77
CA VAL A 11 -0.50 16.27 30.76
C VAL A 11 0.78 15.47 30.57
N LEU A 12 0.87 14.28 31.20
CA LEU A 12 2.00 13.37 31.01
C LEU A 12 2.10 12.92 29.54
N ILE A 13 1.02 12.38 28.97
CA ILE A 13 0.99 11.81 27.62
C ILE A 13 1.16 12.89 26.55
N ASP A 14 0.50 14.04 26.70
CA ASP A 14 0.43 15.05 25.64
C ASP A 14 1.61 16.01 25.66
N ASN A 15 2.25 16.24 26.82
CA ASN A 15 3.24 17.31 26.97
C ASN A 15 4.60 16.83 27.49
N LEU A 16 4.63 15.93 28.49
CA LEU A 16 5.89 15.53 29.13
C LEU A 16 6.56 14.37 28.40
N LEU A 17 5.89 13.21 28.30
CA LEU A 17 6.43 12.02 27.65
C LEU A 17 6.96 12.26 26.23
N PRO A 18 6.34 13.11 25.39
CA PRO A 18 6.86 13.38 24.05
C PRO A 18 8.25 14.02 24.04
N GLN A 19 8.62 14.76 25.10
CA GLN A 19 9.90 15.46 25.20
C GLN A 19 11.02 14.57 25.76
N ILE A 20 10.67 13.40 26.30
CA ILE A 20 11.61 12.47 26.92
C ILE A 20 12.28 11.61 25.84
N SER A 21 13.60 11.37 25.99
CA SER A 21 14.35 10.47 25.11
C SER A 21 13.80 9.05 25.19
N LEU A 22 14.00 8.23 24.14
CA LEU A 22 13.51 6.85 24.18
C LEU A 22 14.14 6.04 25.33
N VAL A 23 15.42 6.29 25.63
CA VAL A 23 16.16 5.60 26.69
C VAL A 23 15.58 5.94 28.07
N ASP A 24 15.33 7.23 28.31
CA ASP A 24 14.76 7.70 29.57
C ASP A 24 13.29 7.26 29.71
N LEU A 25 12.54 7.23 28.60
CA LEU A 25 11.16 6.74 28.58
C LEU A 25 11.11 5.25 28.96
N LEU A 26 12.00 4.43 28.39
CA LEU A 26 12.11 3.02 28.75
C LEU A 26 12.54 2.84 30.21
N SER A 27 13.48 3.66 30.68
CA SER A 27 13.88 3.66 32.10
C SER A 27 12.72 4.03 33.02
N LEU A 28 11.91 5.03 32.64
CA LEU A 28 10.72 5.46 33.36
C LEU A 28 9.70 4.32 33.46
N THR A 29 9.51 3.53 32.40
CA THR A 29 8.61 2.37 32.42
C THR A 29 9.01 1.31 33.46
N CYS A 30 10.29 1.25 33.82
CA CYS A 30 10.82 0.30 34.79
C CYS A 30 10.75 0.81 36.24
N THR A 31 10.34 2.05 36.47
CA THR A 31 10.37 2.66 37.82
C THR A 31 9.19 2.23 38.70
N ASN A 32 7.98 2.16 38.15
CA ASN A 32 6.78 1.72 38.85
C ASN A 32 5.66 1.30 37.87
N GLN A 33 4.60 0.69 38.40
CA GLN A 33 3.47 0.20 37.61
C GLN A 33 2.70 1.33 36.91
N PHE A 34 2.57 2.51 37.54
CA PHE A 34 1.87 3.65 36.96
C PHE A 34 2.55 4.10 35.67
N PHE A 35 3.86 4.36 35.70
CA PHE A 35 4.62 4.74 34.52
C PHE A 35 4.75 3.62 33.50
N ALA A 36 4.76 2.35 33.91
CA ALA A 36 4.70 1.22 32.99
C ALA A 36 3.41 1.25 32.14
N ILE A 37 2.27 1.57 32.76
CA ILE A 37 0.96 1.70 32.08
C ILE A 37 0.94 2.95 31.20
N VAL A 38 1.24 4.12 31.77
CA VAL A 38 1.17 5.41 31.05
C VAL A 38 2.11 5.44 29.84
N CYS A 39 3.34 4.92 29.97
CA CYS A 39 4.29 4.84 28.86
C CYS A 39 3.99 3.69 27.87
N SER A 40 2.94 2.92 28.09
CA SER A 40 2.45 1.90 27.15
C SER A 40 1.16 2.34 26.45
N ASP A 41 0.75 3.60 26.63
CA ASP A 41 -0.43 4.17 26.00
C ASP A 41 -0.36 4.15 24.45
N GLU A 42 -1.42 3.67 23.80
CA GLU A 42 -1.46 3.49 22.35
C GLU A 42 -1.48 4.83 21.60
N THR A 43 -2.12 5.86 22.18
CA THR A 43 -2.22 7.19 21.54
C THR A 43 -0.88 7.91 21.58
N PHE A 44 -0.15 7.78 22.69
CA PHE A 44 1.23 8.22 22.80
C PHE A 44 2.11 7.59 21.70
N TRP A 45 2.12 6.26 21.58
CA TRP A 45 2.98 5.58 20.59
C TRP A 45 2.55 5.85 19.15
N LYS A 46 1.24 5.99 18.88
CA LYS A 46 0.72 6.41 17.58
C LYS A 46 1.26 7.78 17.16
N ARG A 47 1.17 8.79 18.05
CA ARG A 47 1.71 10.14 17.78
C ARG A 47 3.23 10.14 17.68
N LYS A 48 3.91 9.33 18.48
CA LYS A 48 5.37 9.19 18.42
C LYS A 48 5.82 8.55 17.11
N LEU A 49 5.06 7.60 16.55
CA LEU A 49 5.27 7.05 15.22
C LEU A 49 5.11 8.13 14.13
N GLU A 50 4.03 8.89 14.16
CA GLU A 50 3.79 10.00 13.21
C GLU A 50 4.96 10.98 13.19
N ARG A 51 5.44 11.36 14.37
CA ARG A 51 6.53 12.32 14.53
C ARG A 51 7.91 11.76 14.14
N ASP A 52 8.25 10.58 14.64
CA ASP A 52 9.61 10.04 14.51
C ASP A 52 9.81 9.24 13.20
N PHE A 53 8.72 8.84 12.52
CA PHE A 53 8.78 7.96 11.34
C PHE A 53 8.01 8.46 10.13
N ASN A 54 7.47 9.68 10.14
CA ASN A 54 6.58 10.14 9.07
C ASN A 54 5.44 9.12 8.79
N PHE A 55 5.05 8.38 9.83
CA PHE A 55 4.06 7.31 9.72
C PHE A 55 2.69 7.94 9.56
N SER A 56 1.92 7.51 8.56
CA SER A 56 0.54 7.94 8.38
C SER A 56 -0.42 6.88 8.92
N PRO A 57 -1.11 7.12 10.06
CA PRO A 57 -2.02 6.13 10.61
C PRO A 57 -3.25 5.93 9.75
N THR A 58 -3.61 6.89 8.89
CA THR A 58 -4.72 6.72 7.93
C THR A 58 -4.38 5.71 6.84
N ALA A 59 -3.09 5.42 6.60
CA ALA A 59 -2.64 4.40 5.66
C ALA A 59 -2.71 2.97 6.24
N THR A 60 -2.99 2.80 7.54
CA THR A 60 -3.05 1.47 8.17
C THR A 60 -4.34 1.29 8.95
N ALA A 61 -4.95 0.12 8.85
CA ALA A 61 -6.11 -0.22 9.66
C ALA A 61 -5.79 -0.56 11.12
N ARG A 62 -4.53 -0.35 11.54
CA ARG A 62 -4.04 -0.72 12.86
C ARG A 62 -4.69 0.17 13.91
N LYS A 63 -5.32 -0.46 14.90
CA LYS A 63 -5.93 0.21 16.06
C LYS A 63 -5.10 0.11 17.34
N SER A 64 -4.11 -0.80 17.37
CA SER A 64 -3.28 -1.08 18.54
C SER A 64 -1.93 -1.71 18.17
N GLY A 65 -1.05 -1.87 19.15
CA GLY A 65 0.29 -2.40 18.95
C GLY A 65 1.26 -1.36 18.37
N PHE A 66 0.98 -0.06 18.54
CA PHE A 66 1.83 1.01 18.00
C PHE A 66 3.23 1.01 18.63
N LYS A 67 3.35 0.60 19.91
CA LYS A 67 4.66 0.43 20.58
C LYS A 67 5.53 -0.64 19.91
N VAL A 68 4.93 -1.77 19.55
CA VAL A 68 5.63 -2.87 18.85
C VAL A 68 6.04 -2.43 17.46
N LEU A 69 5.13 -1.76 16.73
CA LEU A 69 5.43 -1.18 15.43
C LEU A 69 6.56 -0.15 15.52
N TYR A 70 6.56 0.72 16.54
CA TYR A 70 7.63 1.70 16.77
C TYR A 70 8.97 1.02 16.96
N LYS A 71 9.04 -0.03 17.78
CA LYS A 71 10.25 -0.84 17.96
C LYS A 71 10.71 -1.43 16.62
N GLY A 72 9.77 -1.95 15.84
CA GLY A 72 10.03 -2.56 14.54
C GLY A 72 10.58 -1.59 13.49
N LEU A 73 9.94 -0.43 13.36
CA LEU A 73 10.33 0.62 12.41
C LEU A 73 11.72 1.21 12.71
N ARG A 74 12.33 0.92 13.87
CA ARG A 74 13.74 1.26 14.12
C ARG A 74 14.69 0.56 13.16
N ARG A 75 14.41 -0.69 12.79
CA ARG A 75 15.25 -1.54 11.92
C ARG A 75 14.37 -2.46 11.06
N PRO A 76 13.61 -1.90 10.11
CA PRO A 76 12.76 -2.70 9.23
C PRO A 76 13.61 -3.46 8.21
N HIS A 77 13.25 -4.71 7.94
CA HIS A 77 13.75 -5.47 6.81
C HIS A 77 12.80 -5.30 5.63
N LEU A 78 13.37 -4.95 4.47
CA LEU A 78 12.65 -4.83 3.22
C LEU A 78 12.78 -6.13 2.44
N PHE A 79 11.65 -6.72 2.05
CA PHE A 79 11.59 -7.89 1.19
C PHE A 79 10.89 -7.57 -0.12
N VAL A 80 11.39 -8.13 -1.23
CA VAL A 80 10.78 -8.05 -2.56
C VAL A 80 10.81 -9.42 -3.24
N TRP A 81 9.78 -9.75 -4.01
CA TRP A 81 9.71 -11.01 -4.76
C TRP A 81 8.70 -10.94 -5.93
N GLY A 82 8.66 -11.98 -6.76
CA GLY A 82 7.91 -12.03 -8.01
C GLY A 82 8.78 -11.77 -9.24
N ALA A 83 8.19 -11.28 -10.33
CA ALA A 83 8.87 -11.09 -11.61
C ALA A 83 10.18 -10.29 -11.48
N SER A 84 11.24 -10.69 -12.21
CA SER A 84 12.55 -10.02 -12.15
C SER A 84 12.81 -9.01 -13.26
N LYS A 85 11.97 -8.99 -14.30
CA LYS A 85 12.09 -8.07 -15.42
C LYS A 85 11.95 -6.60 -14.99
N ASP A 86 12.51 -5.71 -15.80
CA ASP A 86 12.45 -4.26 -15.63
C ASP A 86 13.14 -3.77 -14.34
N GLY A 87 14.05 -4.55 -13.75
CA GLY A 87 14.80 -4.16 -12.55
C GLY A 87 14.00 -4.13 -11.26
N ARG A 88 12.73 -4.60 -11.27
CA ARG A 88 11.78 -4.43 -10.16
C ARG A 88 12.17 -5.13 -8.85
N LEU A 89 13.12 -6.05 -8.86
CA LEU A 89 13.66 -6.67 -7.63
C LEU A 89 14.82 -5.88 -6.99
N GLY A 90 15.23 -4.75 -7.60
CA GLY A 90 16.19 -3.82 -7.01
C GLY A 90 17.60 -4.40 -6.84
N ARG A 91 17.98 -5.37 -7.69
CA ARG A 91 19.30 -5.99 -7.68
C ARG A 91 19.91 -6.09 -9.07
N THR A 92 21.24 -6.15 -9.09
CA THR A 92 22.06 -6.35 -10.30
C THR A 92 22.30 -7.82 -10.61
N GLU A 93 22.15 -8.72 -9.63
CA GLU A 93 22.35 -10.15 -9.83
C GLU A 93 21.19 -10.76 -10.61
N ALA A 94 21.52 -11.44 -11.71
CA ALA A 94 20.53 -12.16 -12.51
C ALA A 94 20.02 -13.38 -11.74
N LEU A 95 18.69 -13.55 -11.72
CA LEU A 95 18.06 -14.78 -11.24
C LEU A 95 18.11 -15.84 -12.33
N GLN A 96 18.27 -17.11 -11.92
CA GLN A 96 18.16 -18.25 -12.82
C GLN A 96 16.70 -18.48 -13.26
N THR A 97 15.75 -18.05 -12.43
CA THR A 97 14.30 -18.12 -12.66
C THR A 97 13.76 -16.80 -13.23
N PRO A 98 12.60 -16.82 -13.92
CA PRO A 98 11.93 -15.60 -14.43
C PRO A 98 11.51 -14.57 -13.35
N GLY A 99 11.61 -14.95 -12.08
CA GLY A 99 11.29 -14.13 -10.93
C GLY A 99 11.68 -14.84 -9.63
N ALA A 100 11.66 -14.12 -8.51
CA ALA A 100 11.93 -14.66 -7.19
C ALA A 100 10.66 -15.36 -6.65
N PRO A 101 10.69 -16.69 -6.41
CA PRO A 101 9.51 -17.45 -5.99
C PRO A 101 9.20 -17.35 -4.49
N TYR A 102 10.06 -16.69 -3.72
CA TYR A 102 9.93 -16.44 -2.29
C TYR A 102 10.46 -15.04 -1.93
N PRO A 103 10.08 -14.48 -0.77
CA PRO A 103 10.60 -13.19 -0.30
C PRO A 103 12.13 -13.17 -0.21
N GLU A 104 12.74 -12.15 -0.80
CA GLU A 104 14.18 -11.92 -0.70
C GLU A 104 14.49 -10.53 -0.14
N GLU A 105 15.45 -10.49 0.79
CA GLU A 105 15.80 -9.25 1.49
C GLU A 105 16.54 -8.30 0.54
N LEU A 106 16.04 -7.08 0.40
CA LEU A 106 16.69 -5.98 -0.31
C LEU A 106 17.14 -4.94 0.71
N ARG A 107 18.45 -4.68 0.78
CA ARG A 107 19.02 -3.73 1.73
C ARG A 107 19.34 -2.40 1.07
N ILE A 108 18.86 -1.32 1.69
CA ILE A 108 19.25 0.05 1.36
C ILE A 108 20.09 0.56 2.54
N PRO A 109 21.42 0.67 2.40
CA PRO A 109 22.31 1.02 3.50
C PRO A 109 21.95 2.35 4.13
N ASN A 110 21.93 2.41 5.47
CA ASN A 110 21.68 3.61 6.26
C ASN A 110 20.33 4.30 6.02
N VAL A 111 19.37 3.61 5.41
CA VAL A 111 18.02 4.14 5.15
C VAL A 111 16.99 3.34 5.93
N ARG A 112 16.04 4.04 6.51
CA ARG A 112 14.95 3.47 7.29
C ARG A 112 13.64 3.57 6.53
N ILE A 113 13.31 2.53 5.79
CA ILE A 113 12.08 2.49 4.99
C ILE A 113 10.86 2.26 5.88
N VAL A 114 9.89 3.16 5.80
CA VAL A 114 8.66 3.15 6.60
C VAL A 114 7.41 2.85 5.77
N SER A 115 7.49 3.05 4.45
CA SER A 115 6.42 2.74 3.49
C SER A 115 7.00 2.17 2.20
N LEU A 116 6.26 1.26 1.58
CA LEU A 116 6.62 0.61 0.33
C LEU A 116 5.37 0.48 -0.54
N VAL A 117 5.46 0.93 -1.80
CA VAL A 117 4.38 0.89 -2.78
C VAL A 117 4.92 0.26 -4.06
N ALA A 118 4.20 -0.72 -4.60
CA ALA A 118 4.51 -1.35 -5.87
C ALA A 118 3.76 -0.60 -6.99
N GLY A 119 4.46 -0.22 -8.05
CA GLY A 119 3.88 0.20 -9.32
C GLY A 119 3.79 -0.97 -10.31
N GLY A 120 3.43 -0.74 -11.57
CA GLY A 120 3.32 -1.83 -12.54
C GLY A 120 4.62 -2.62 -12.77
N MET A 121 5.75 -1.90 -12.80
CA MET A 121 7.10 -2.41 -13.13
C MET A 121 8.18 -1.87 -12.18
N SER A 122 7.79 -1.31 -11.04
CA SER A 122 8.69 -0.60 -10.13
C SER A 122 8.23 -0.67 -8.69
N PHE A 123 9.11 -0.28 -7.77
CA PHE A 123 8.75 0.04 -6.40
C PHE A 123 9.14 1.46 -6.07
N HIS A 124 8.35 2.04 -5.18
CA HIS A 124 8.59 3.34 -4.57
C HIS A 124 8.56 3.15 -3.06
N ALA A 125 9.60 3.59 -2.37
CA ALA A 125 9.73 3.47 -0.93
C ALA A 125 9.90 4.85 -0.31
N LEU A 126 9.32 5.04 0.87
CA LEU A 126 9.46 6.25 1.67
C LEU A 126 10.29 5.93 2.89
N ASP A 127 11.28 6.76 3.19
CA ASP A 127 12.00 6.67 4.46
C ASP A 127 11.35 7.52 5.57
N SER A 128 11.89 7.41 6.79
CA SER A 128 11.39 8.15 7.96
C SER A 128 11.52 9.67 7.86
N GLU A 129 12.32 10.19 6.93
CA GLU A 129 12.53 11.63 6.70
C GLU A 129 11.64 12.16 5.58
N GLY A 130 10.93 11.28 4.86
CA GLY A 130 10.12 11.63 3.71
C GLY A 130 10.89 11.66 2.39
N ASN A 131 12.09 11.06 2.33
CA ASN A 131 12.81 10.86 1.07
C ASN A 131 12.20 9.69 0.31
N VAL A 132 12.06 9.85 -1.00
CA VAL A 132 11.53 8.81 -1.90
C VAL A 132 12.69 8.04 -2.53
N TYR A 133 12.62 6.72 -2.50
CA TYR A 133 13.53 5.80 -3.17
C TYR A 133 12.76 5.01 -4.22
N VAL A 134 13.34 4.84 -5.41
CA VAL A 134 12.72 4.11 -6.52
C VAL A 134 13.66 3.08 -7.10
N TRP A 135 13.08 1.98 -7.58
CA TRP A 135 13.77 1.02 -8.44
C TRP A 135 12.77 0.32 -9.36
N GLY A 136 13.28 -0.33 -10.38
CA GLY A 136 12.50 -0.87 -11.49
C GLY A 136 12.43 0.12 -12.66
N THR A 137 11.34 0.08 -13.43
CA THR A 137 11.10 1.00 -14.55
C THR A 137 9.72 1.62 -14.41
N MET A 138 9.59 2.92 -14.72
CA MET A 138 8.28 3.61 -14.68
C MET A 138 7.37 3.07 -15.80
N ASP A 139 7.88 3.04 -17.03
CA ASP A 139 7.21 2.45 -18.19
C ASP A 139 8.12 1.46 -18.93
N GLY A 140 8.07 0.20 -18.52
CA GLY A 140 8.80 -0.90 -19.15
C GLY A 140 8.27 -1.30 -20.54
N THR A 141 7.27 -0.62 -21.09
CA THR A 141 6.83 -0.83 -22.49
C THR A 141 7.61 0.03 -23.48
N THR A 142 8.32 1.04 -22.98
CA THR A 142 9.19 1.92 -23.75
C THR A 142 10.66 1.53 -23.60
N PHE A 143 11.50 2.01 -24.50
CA PHE A 143 12.93 1.72 -24.50
C PHE A 143 13.72 2.98 -24.15
N ALA A 144 14.73 2.84 -23.29
CA ALA A 144 15.71 3.88 -22.98
C ALA A 144 17.12 3.30 -23.03
N LEU A 145 18.09 4.09 -23.48
CA LEU A 145 19.51 3.72 -23.55
C LEU A 145 20.19 3.91 -22.19
N ASP A 146 21.34 3.26 -22.01
CA ASP A 146 22.16 3.42 -20.80
C ASP A 146 22.66 4.87 -20.61
N ARG A 147 22.88 5.60 -21.71
CA ARG A 147 23.30 7.01 -21.68
C ARG A 147 22.16 7.99 -21.38
N ASP A 148 20.90 7.55 -21.48
CA ASP A 148 19.75 8.41 -21.26
C ASP A 148 19.58 8.67 -19.76
N GLY A 149 18.99 9.81 -19.42
CA GLY A 149 18.69 10.16 -18.04
C GLY A 149 17.38 9.56 -17.54
N TYR A 150 17.03 9.85 -16.28
CA TYR A 150 15.77 9.38 -15.69
C TYR A 150 14.57 10.25 -16.08
N SER A 151 14.73 11.19 -17.00
CA SER A 151 13.61 11.83 -17.72
C SER A 151 12.87 10.84 -18.63
N GLU A 152 13.53 9.78 -19.09
CA GLU A 152 12.93 8.78 -19.97
C GLU A 152 12.07 7.79 -19.17
N PRO A 153 10.78 7.57 -19.52
CA PRO A 153 9.90 6.63 -18.83
C PRO A 153 10.45 5.19 -18.77
N GLY A 154 11.12 4.76 -19.84
CA GLY A 154 11.74 3.44 -19.99
C GLY A 154 13.07 3.27 -19.28
N LYS A 155 13.59 4.31 -18.60
CA LYS A 155 14.89 4.23 -17.90
C LYS A 155 14.78 3.30 -16.69
N MET A 156 15.43 2.15 -16.79
CA MET A 156 15.49 1.17 -15.72
C MET A 156 16.48 1.59 -14.63
N SER A 157 16.04 1.48 -13.37
CA SER A 157 16.88 1.53 -12.18
C SER A 157 16.98 0.13 -11.58
N SER A 158 18.11 -0.54 -11.78
CA SER A 158 18.34 -1.90 -11.26
C SER A 158 18.62 -1.94 -9.77
N THR A 159 18.85 -0.81 -9.12
CA THR A 159 19.06 -0.69 -7.67
C THR A 159 18.23 0.47 -7.11
N PRO A 160 17.95 0.51 -5.80
CA PRO A 160 17.26 1.65 -5.19
C PRO A 160 18.04 2.95 -5.33
N LEU A 161 17.40 3.96 -5.94
CA LEU A 161 17.93 5.33 -6.06
C LEU A 161 17.01 6.32 -5.36
N ARG A 162 17.59 7.30 -4.66
CA ARG A 162 16.85 8.39 -4.03
C ARG A 162 16.40 9.40 -5.08
N LEU A 163 15.20 9.97 -4.95
CA LEU A 163 14.74 11.11 -5.75
C LEU A 163 15.07 12.43 -5.04
N GLN A 164 15.68 13.38 -5.75
CA GLN A 164 15.89 14.74 -5.24
C GLN A 164 14.60 15.57 -5.35
N MET A 165 13.68 15.38 -4.41
CA MET A 165 12.42 16.12 -4.37
C MET A 165 12.57 17.50 -3.70
N PRO A 166 11.76 18.51 -4.08
CA PRO A 166 11.79 19.85 -3.46
C PRO A 166 11.36 19.88 -1.99
N ALA A 167 10.55 18.93 -1.56
CA ALA A 167 10.04 18.82 -0.21
C ALA A 167 9.86 17.34 0.19
N PRO A 168 9.88 17.02 1.50
CA PRO A 168 9.61 15.67 1.98
C PRO A 168 8.23 15.15 1.55
N THR A 169 8.17 13.90 1.11
CA THR A 169 6.93 13.22 0.71
C THR A 169 6.21 12.62 1.92
N ARG A 170 4.87 12.64 1.89
CA ARG A 170 3.98 12.03 2.90
C ARG A 170 3.29 10.77 2.41
N ASN A 171 2.83 10.79 1.17
CA ASN A 171 2.05 9.71 0.57
C ASN A 171 2.52 9.43 -0.85
N ILE A 172 2.47 8.15 -1.23
CA ILE A 172 2.82 7.67 -2.57
C ILE A 172 1.70 6.75 -3.02
N SER A 173 1.29 6.88 -4.28
CA SER A 173 0.43 5.93 -4.98
C SER A 173 1.03 5.66 -6.36
N CYS A 174 0.90 4.43 -6.84
CA CYS A 174 1.44 4.03 -8.14
C CYS A 174 0.32 3.43 -9.01
N GLY A 175 0.24 3.91 -10.25
CA GLY A 175 -0.59 3.32 -11.29
C GLY A 175 0.19 2.28 -12.09
N ARG A 176 -0.21 2.07 -13.36
CA ARG A 176 0.51 1.12 -14.23
C ARG A 176 1.87 1.67 -14.68
N LEU A 177 1.83 2.88 -15.24
CA LEU A 177 2.95 3.55 -15.92
C LEU A 177 3.25 4.95 -15.34
N HIS A 178 2.65 5.28 -14.20
CA HIS A 178 2.86 6.54 -13.52
C HIS A 178 2.81 6.35 -12.00
N SER A 179 3.29 7.34 -11.26
CA SER A 179 3.03 7.45 -9.83
C SER A 179 2.64 8.88 -9.46
N ALA A 180 2.05 9.03 -8.29
CA ALA A 180 1.70 10.32 -7.74
C ALA A 180 2.01 10.37 -6.25
N THR A 181 2.36 11.55 -5.76
CA THR A 181 2.74 11.76 -4.36
C THR A 181 2.14 13.05 -3.82
N ILE A 182 1.98 13.10 -2.49
CA ILE A 182 1.66 14.34 -1.76
C ILE A 182 2.88 14.69 -0.90
N ASP A 183 3.36 15.92 -1.01
CA ASP A 183 4.48 16.42 -0.19
C ASP A 183 4.00 17.05 1.15
N ALA A 184 4.94 17.41 2.02
CA ALA A 184 4.66 18.02 3.32
C ALA A 184 3.97 19.40 3.23
N ASN A 185 3.96 20.03 2.06
CA ASN A 185 3.24 21.28 1.79
C ASN A 185 1.87 21.02 1.14
N GLN A 186 1.43 19.75 1.09
CA GLN A 186 0.20 19.28 0.44
C GLN A 186 0.17 19.52 -1.07
N HIS A 187 1.32 19.71 -1.73
CA HIS A 187 1.35 19.71 -3.18
C HIS A 187 1.26 18.29 -3.73
N VAL A 188 0.54 18.16 -4.85
CA VAL A 188 0.42 16.90 -5.58
C VAL A 188 1.43 16.87 -6.72
N TRP A 189 2.29 15.86 -6.71
CA TRP A 189 3.29 15.59 -7.74
C TRP A 189 2.90 14.36 -8.54
N THR A 190 3.05 14.41 -9.86
CA THR A 190 2.85 13.26 -10.76
C THR A 190 4.15 12.94 -11.48
N PHE A 191 4.43 11.64 -11.63
CA PHE A 191 5.64 11.09 -12.23
C PHE A 191 5.26 10.21 -13.42
N LEU A 192 5.70 10.58 -14.62
CA LEU A 192 5.66 9.73 -15.82
C LEU A 192 7.03 9.15 -16.17
N SER A 193 8.05 9.67 -15.50
CA SER A 193 9.42 9.15 -15.41
C SER A 193 9.88 9.37 -13.96
N PHE A 194 10.99 8.75 -13.55
CA PHE A 194 11.52 8.98 -12.20
C PHE A 194 12.12 10.39 -12.03
N GLY A 195 12.56 11.01 -13.12
CA GLY A 195 13.43 12.19 -13.09
C GLY A 195 12.74 13.52 -13.36
N THR A 196 11.57 13.54 -14.00
CA THR A 196 10.89 14.80 -14.39
C THR A 196 9.47 14.92 -13.81
N PRO A 197 9.31 14.86 -12.47
CA PRO A 197 7.99 15.03 -11.88
C PRO A 197 7.41 16.41 -12.13
N PHE A 198 6.09 16.50 -12.25
CA PHE A 198 5.39 17.78 -12.30
C PHE A 198 4.46 17.97 -11.12
N ARG A 199 4.45 19.20 -10.59
CA ARG A 199 3.45 19.66 -9.65
C ARG A 199 2.20 20.08 -10.41
N LEU A 200 1.04 19.57 -10.03
CA LEU A 200 -0.24 20.03 -10.57
C LEU A 200 -0.65 21.35 -9.88
N SER A 201 -0.71 22.44 -10.64
CA SER A 201 -1.11 23.76 -10.16
C SER A 201 -2.55 24.04 -10.52
N SER A 202 -3.41 24.13 -9.51
CA SER A 202 -4.84 24.41 -9.69
C SER A 202 -5.42 25.06 -8.43
N PRO A 203 -6.36 26.02 -8.55
CA PRO A 203 -7.16 26.50 -7.43
C PRO A 203 -8.00 25.41 -6.74
N LEU A 204 -8.14 24.23 -7.35
CA LEU A 204 -8.82 23.10 -6.72
C LEU A 204 -7.91 22.29 -5.78
N LEU A 205 -6.62 22.62 -5.73
CA LEU A 205 -5.57 21.90 -4.99
C LEU A 205 -4.59 22.88 -4.29
N ASP A 206 -5.08 24.04 -3.85
CA ASP A 206 -4.28 25.11 -3.23
C ASP A 206 -4.09 24.97 -1.71
N ASN A 207 -4.77 24.01 -1.06
CA ASN A 207 -4.72 23.78 0.38
C ASN A 207 -5.20 24.98 1.24
N ASP A 208 -6.00 25.89 0.68
CA ASP A 208 -6.60 27.03 1.39
C ASP A 208 -7.87 26.66 2.17
N SER A 209 -8.62 25.64 1.73
CA SER A 209 -9.84 25.16 2.40
C SER A 209 -9.90 23.62 2.44
N PRO A 210 -10.78 23.01 3.27
CA PRO A 210 -10.97 21.55 3.26
C PRO A 210 -11.32 20.98 1.88
N GLU A 211 -12.03 21.75 1.05
CA GLU A 211 -12.44 21.40 -0.31
C GLU A 211 -11.32 21.43 -1.35
N THR A 212 -10.21 22.11 -1.04
CA THR A 212 -9.03 22.23 -1.91
C THR A 212 -7.77 21.67 -1.28
N SER A 213 -7.86 21.14 -0.06
CA SER A 213 -6.77 20.47 0.66
C SER A 213 -6.74 18.98 0.31
N PRO A 214 -5.70 18.48 -0.38
CA PRO A 214 -5.51 17.05 -0.61
C PRO A 214 -5.42 16.29 0.72
N LEU A 215 -6.02 15.10 0.77
CA LEU A 215 -5.96 14.17 1.90
C LEU A 215 -5.31 12.85 1.50
N GLN A 216 -5.70 12.31 0.34
CA GLN A 216 -5.20 11.05 -0.21
C GLN A 216 -5.02 11.21 -1.73
N VAL A 217 -3.96 10.62 -2.28
CA VAL A 217 -3.76 10.47 -3.72
C VAL A 217 -3.82 9.00 -4.08
N GLU A 218 -4.54 8.66 -5.14
CA GLU A 218 -4.69 7.29 -5.64
C GLU A 218 -4.59 7.27 -7.16
N CYS A 219 -3.82 6.32 -7.68
CA CYS A 219 -3.58 6.11 -9.09
C CYS A 219 -4.36 4.89 -9.55
N GLY A 220 -5.22 5.06 -10.54
CA GLY A 220 -5.71 3.92 -11.33
C GLY A 220 -4.64 3.45 -12.31
N TRP A 221 -5.00 2.63 -13.29
CA TRP A 221 -4.02 2.28 -14.33
C TRP A 221 -3.55 3.50 -15.12
N ASN A 222 -4.51 4.33 -15.55
CA ASN A 222 -4.27 5.44 -16.48
C ASN A 222 -4.77 6.81 -15.97
N LEU A 223 -5.30 6.87 -14.75
CA LEU A 223 -5.81 8.10 -14.14
C LEU A 223 -5.17 8.34 -12.78
N THR A 224 -5.08 9.59 -12.38
CA THR A 224 -4.75 9.99 -11.01
C THR A 224 -5.96 10.64 -10.38
N SER A 225 -6.17 10.35 -9.10
CA SER A 225 -7.29 10.87 -8.31
C SER A 225 -6.81 11.39 -6.96
N VAL A 226 -7.47 12.42 -6.46
CA VAL A 226 -7.24 12.99 -5.13
C VAL A 226 -8.55 13.09 -4.38
N LEU A 227 -8.54 12.59 -3.15
CA LEU A 227 -9.58 12.85 -2.15
C LEU A 227 -9.16 14.08 -1.35
N THR A 228 -10.06 15.05 -1.20
CA THR A 228 -9.83 16.25 -0.39
C THR A 228 -10.30 16.05 1.06
N LYS A 229 -9.92 16.94 1.97
CA LYS A 229 -10.36 16.88 3.39
C LYS A 229 -11.88 17.05 3.56
N SER A 230 -12.57 17.67 2.61
CA SER A 230 -14.04 17.79 2.59
C SER A 230 -14.75 16.50 2.14
N GLY A 231 -14.01 15.58 1.50
CA GLY A 231 -14.58 14.38 0.87
C GLY A 231 -14.91 14.54 -0.61
N ASP A 232 -14.48 15.62 -1.27
CA ASP A 232 -14.57 15.76 -2.73
C ASP A 232 -13.49 14.90 -3.42
N VAL A 233 -13.79 14.40 -4.62
CA VAL A 233 -12.83 13.63 -5.44
C VAL A 233 -12.52 14.40 -6.73
N LEU A 234 -11.23 14.61 -6.97
CA LEU A 234 -10.69 15.25 -8.17
C LEU A 234 -9.94 14.21 -9.00
N VAL A 235 -10.05 14.26 -10.33
CA VAL A 235 -9.45 13.29 -11.25
C VAL A 235 -8.82 13.95 -12.48
N TRP A 236 -7.74 13.36 -12.99
CA TRP A 236 -7.09 13.75 -14.25
C TRP A 236 -6.37 12.56 -14.90
N TRP A 237 -6.02 12.69 -16.18
CA TRP A 237 -5.42 11.65 -17.00
C TRP A 237 -4.11 12.15 -17.61
N PRO A 238 -2.94 11.74 -17.09
CA PRO A 238 -1.66 12.23 -17.60
C PRO A 238 -1.34 11.73 -19.02
N PHE A 239 -1.94 10.61 -19.44
CA PHE A 239 -1.72 10.02 -20.75
C PHE A 239 -2.74 10.45 -21.81
N GLY A 240 -3.68 11.33 -21.45
CA GLY A 240 -4.84 11.66 -22.26
C GLY A 240 -5.03 13.16 -22.55
N GLY A 241 -5.72 13.44 -23.65
CA GLY A 241 -6.32 14.73 -23.96
C GLY A 241 -5.41 15.94 -23.83
N PRO A 242 -5.95 17.10 -23.37
CA PRO A 242 -5.19 18.34 -23.31
C PRO A 242 -4.00 18.29 -22.35
N MET A 243 -4.08 17.47 -21.29
CA MET A 243 -2.97 17.30 -20.34
C MET A 243 -1.77 16.64 -21.04
N LYS A 244 -2.00 15.55 -21.78
CA LYS A 244 -0.94 14.89 -22.54
C LYS A 244 -0.28 15.84 -23.53
N THR A 245 -1.06 16.67 -24.24
CA THR A 245 -0.50 17.65 -25.18
C THR A 245 0.46 18.63 -24.50
N LEU A 246 0.12 19.11 -23.29
CA LEU A 246 0.99 20.02 -22.54
C LEU A 246 2.26 19.32 -22.04
N ILE A 247 2.15 18.04 -21.66
CA ILE A 247 3.28 17.22 -21.23
C ILE A 247 4.22 16.95 -22.42
N ASP A 248 3.68 16.53 -23.57
CA ASP A 248 4.46 16.27 -24.78
C ASP A 248 5.23 17.53 -25.23
N GLN A 249 4.59 18.72 -25.16
CA GLN A 249 5.25 19.99 -25.44
C GLN A 249 6.41 20.27 -24.48
N LYS A 250 6.22 19.94 -23.20
CA LYS A 250 7.28 20.09 -22.19
C LYS A 250 8.44 19.14 -22.47
N ASP A 251 8.14 17.89 -22.83
CA ASP A 251 9.16 16.89 -23.15
C ASP A 251 9.96 17.30 -24.39
N ASP A 252 9.31 17.80 -25.44
CA ASP A 252 9.97 18.35 -26.64
C ASP A 252 10.91 19.53 -26.29
N GLU A 253 10.45 20.46 -25.44
CA GLU A 253 11.30 21.55 -24.93
C GLU A 253 12.54 21.03 -24.19
N ILE A 254 12.37 20.01 -23.35
CA ILE A 254 13.44 19.40 -22.56
C ILE A 254 14.46 18.71 -23.47
N HIS A 255 13.99 17.89 -24.43
CA HIS A 255 14.86 17.16 -25.37
C HIS A 255 15.61 18.09 -26.33
N SER A 256 15.01 19.22 -26.73
CA SER A 256 15.66 20.19 -27.62
C SER A 256 16.93 20.82 -27.03
N ASN A 257 17.10 20.78 -25.70
CA ASN A 257 18.26 21.35 -25.00
C ASN A 257 19.50 20.44 -24.97
N GLY A 258 19.40 19.19 -25.46
CA GLY A 258 20.54 18.29 -25.69
C GLY A 258 21.32 17.80 -24.46
N ASN A 259 20.89 18.15 -23.24
CA ASN A 259 21.53 17.72 -21.99
C ASN A 259 20.90 16.42 -21.46
N ILE A 260 21.69 15.62 -20.73
CA ILE A 260 21.16 14.49 -19.95
C ILE A 260 20.29 15.07 -18.83
N VAL A 261 18.99 14.79 -18.88
CA VAL A 261 18.04 15.32 -17.90
C VAL A 261 17.78 14.29 -16.81
N ALA A 262 17.84 14.77 -15.56
CA ALA A 262 17.76 13.94 -14.37
C ALA A 262 18.76 12.77 -14.35
N PRO A 263 20.08 13.04 -14.38
CA PRO A 263 21.08 12.01 -14.19
C PRO A 263 21.03 11.43 -12.76
N ALA A 264 21.50 10.21 -12.59
CA ALA A 264 21.80 9.67 -11.26
C ALA A 264 23.26 9.96 -10.89
N VAL A 265 23.45 10.59 -9.73
CA VAL A 265 24.77 10.90 -9.15
C VAL A 265 24.76 10.41 -7.71
N ASP A 266 25.75 9.61 -7.32
CA ASP A 266 25.93 9.10 -5.96
C ASP A 266 24.65 8.49 -5.34
N GLY A 267 23.95 7.65 -6.11
CA GLY A 267 22.72 6.99 -5.65
C GLY A 267 21.47 7.88 -5.60
N THR A 268 21.55 9.10 -6.15
CA THR A 268 20.43 10.05 -6.18
C THR A 268 20.13 10.49 -7.61
N ILE A 269 18.87 10.39 -8.03
CA ILE A 269 18.36 10.99 -9.26
C ILE A 269 18.16 12.48 -9.00
N LEU A 270 18.89 13.31 -9.73
CA LEU A 270 18.79 14.77 -9.67
C LEU A 270 17.53 15.21 -10.42
N CYS A 271 16.36 15.08 -9.78
CA CYS A 271 15.09 15.37 -10.44
C CYS A 271 15.05 16.81 -10.99
N ALA A 272 14.41 16.96 -12.14
CA ALA A 272 14.09 18.25 -12.77
C ALA A 272 12.58 18.51 -12.61
N PRO A 273 12.12 18.91 -11.42
CA PRO A 273 10.72 19.18 -11.16
C PRO A 273 10.24 20.39 -11.96
N TRP A 274 8.99 20.35 -12.42
CA TRP A 274 8.35 21.48 -13.10
C TRP A 274 6.89 21.61 -12.66
N GLU A 275 6.21 22.65 -13.15
CA GLU A 275 4.83 22.96 -12.77
C GLU A 275 3.90 22.93 -13.97
N LEU A 276 2.78 22.21 -13.83
CA LEU A 276 1.75 22.09 -14.84
C LEU A 276 0.48 22.78 -14.34
N SER A 277 0.12 23.91 -14.96
CA SER A 277 -1.14 24.60 -14.70
C SER A 277 -2.29 23.89 -15.41
N PHE A 278 -3.08 23.12 -14.67
CA PHE A 278 -4.19 22.35 -15.22
C PHE A 278 -5.27 22.10 -14.17
N ASN A 279 -6.54 22.29 -14.53
CA ASN A 279 -7.66 22.07 -13.61
C ASN A 279 -8.15 20.62 -13.67
N PRO A 280 -8.06 19.85 -12.56
CA PRO A 280 -8.62 18.51 -12.51
C PRO A 280 -10.15 18.55 -12.57
N LYS A 281 -10.76 17.45 -13.02
CA LYS A 281 -12.22 17.32 -13.05
C LYS A 281 -12.72 16.88 -11.67
N ARG A 282 -13.79 17.51 -11.17
CA ARG A 282 -14.44 17.14 -9.91
C ARG A 282 -15.54 16.11 -10.16
N LEU A 283 -15.53 15.01 -9.41
CA LEU A 283 -16.61 14.03 -9.43
C LEU A 283 -17.87 14.60 -8.76
N PRO A 284 -19.08 14.15 -9.16
CA PRO A 284 -20.31 14.59 -8.51
C PRO A 284 -20.34 14.18 -7.03
N ARG A 285 -21.20 14.85 -6.26
CA ARG A 285 -21.45 14.52 -4.85
C ARG A 285 -22.06 13.13 -4.71
N LEU A 286 -21.91 12.55 -3.52
CA LEU A 286 -22.58 11.30 -3.17
C LEU A 286 -24.11 11.44 -3.30
N PRO A 287 -24.82 10.38 -3.75
CA PRO A 287 -26.26 10.32 -3.68
C PRO A 287 -26.72 10.26 -2.22
N GLN A 288 -28.03 10.31 -1.99
CA GLN A 288 -28.58 9.96 -0.69
C GLN A 288 -28.29 8.49 -0.39
N LEU A 289 -27.68 8.22 0.76
CA LEU A 289 -27.32 6.87 1.22
C LEU A 289 -28.23 6.49 2.41
N PRO A 290 -28.51 5.19 2.61
CA PRO A 290 -29.29 4.71 3.75
C PRO A 290 -28.49 4.84 5.06
N ASP A 291 -29.15 4.89 6.21
CA ASP A 291 -28.43 4.81 7.48
C ASP A 291 -27.98 3.37 7.76
N LEU A 292 -26.69 3.17 8.02
CA LEU A 292 -26.11 1.86 8.36
C LEU A 292 -26.06 1.58 9.86
N SER A 293 -26.24 2.60 10.70
CA SER A 293 -26.24 2.48 12.17
C SER A 293 -27.61 2.78 12.76
N GLU A 294 -27.94 2.14 13.88
CA GLU A 294 -29.15 2.43 14.65
C GLU A 294 -29.11 3.84 15.29
N GLU A 295 -27.91 4.36 15.51
CA GLU A 295 -27.68 5.75 15.91
C GLU A 295 -27.69 6.63 14.65
N SER A 296 -28.72 7.48 14.52
CA SER A 296 -28.81 8.43 13.40
C SER A 296 -27.66 9.45 13.51
N ASN A 297 -26.78 9.50 12.52
CA ASN A 297 -25.79 10.58 12.43
C ASN A 297 -26.46 11.84 11.91
N GLU A 298 -26.28 12.98 12.59
CA GLU A 298 -26.83 14.26 12.14
C GLU A 298 -26.15 14.81 10.87
N SER A 299 -24.92 14.37 10.59
CA SER A 299 -24.15 14.82 9.42
C SER A 299 -24.25 13.84 8.23
N PRO A 300 -24.36 14.36 6.99
CA PRO A 300 -24.38 13.51 5.80
C PRO A 300 -23.07 12.72 5.67
N PRO A 301 -23.12 11.46 5.15
CA PRO A 301 -21.91 10.66 4.94
C PRO A 301 -20.92 11.38 4.02
N LYS A 302 -19.63 11.27 4.34
CA LYS A 302 -18.54 11.83 3.51
C LYS A 302 -17.52 10.77 3.16
N LEU A 303 -16.91 10.90 1.98
CA LEU A 303 -15.80 10.02 1.59
C LEU A 303 -14.58 10.28 2.49
N ILE A 304 -13.99 9.20 2.98
CA ILE A 304 -12.78 9.21 3.82
C ILE A 304 -11.63 8.42 3.21
N GLN A 305 -11.93 7.57 2.23
CA GLN A 305 -10.94 6.82 1.50
C GLN A 305 -11.43 6.60 0.07
N ILE A 306 -10.51 6.68 -0.88
CA ILE A 306 -10.71 6.23 -2.26
C ILE A 306 -9.73 5.09 -2.60
N ALA A 307 -10.07 4.27 -3.58
CA ALA A 307 -9.18 3.30 -4.18
C ALA A 307 -9.51 3.19 -5.67
N ALA A 308 -8.49 3.13 -6.53
CA ALA A 308 -8.68 3.15 -7.97
C ALA A 308 -8.44 1.77 -8.61
N LEU A 309 -9.31 1.42 -9.55
CA LEU A 309 -9.12 0.31 -10.50
C LEU A 309 -8.54 0.88 -11.80
N ASP A 310 -8.66 0.14 -12.89
CA ASP A 310 -8.28 0.60 -14.22
C ASP A 310 -8.90 1.97 -14.59
N SER A 311 -10.23 2.01 -14.67
CA SER A 311 -11.02 3.19 -15.07
C SER A 311 -12.20 3.45 -14.14
N GLN A 312 -12.11 3.01 -12.88
CA GLN A 312 -13.18 3.13 -11.90
C GLN A 312 -12.60 3.48 -10.53
N ILE A 313 -13.38 4.17 -9.70
CA ILE A 313 -12.99 4.53 -8.34
C ILE A 313 -13.99 3.91 -7.36
N ILE A 314 -13.48 3.29 -6.32
CA ILE A 314 -14.24 2.87 -5.15
C ILE A 314 -14.07 3.95 -4.08
N GLY A 315 -15.18 4.35 -3.47
CA GLY A 315 -15.20 5.26 -2.35
C GLY A 315 -15.69 4.54 -1.10
N LEU A 316 -15.10 4.89 0.04
CA LEU A 316 -15.55 4.50 1.37
C LEU A 316 -15.94 5.74 2.16
N THR A 317 -17.12 5.70 2.77
CA THR A 317 -17.59 6.77 3.65
C THR A 317 -17.23 6.53 5.11
N ASP A 318 -17.23 7.59 5.92
CA ASP A 318 -17.06 7.55 7.39
C ASP A 318 -18.09 6.67 8.12
N GLN A 319 -19.25 6.50 7.53
CA GLN A 319 -20.33 5.65 8.03
C GLN A 319 -20.21 4.18 7.58
N GLY A 320 -19.30 3.85 6.65
CA GLY A 320 -19.03 2.47 6.22
C GLY A 320 -19.68 2.07 4.89
N HIS A 321 -20.32 3.01 4.18
CA HIS A 321 -20.83 2.75 2.83
C HIS A 321 -19.69 2.54 1.83
N VAL A 322 -19.84 1.52 1.01
CA VAL A 322 -19.01 1.31 -0.19
C VAL A 322 -19.78 1.81 -1.41
N VAL A 323 -19.16 2.74 -2.13
CA VAL A 323 -19.71 3.32 -3.37
C VAL A 323 -18.72 3.17 -4.51
N LYS A 324 -19.22 3.21 -5.75
CA LYS A 324 -18.43 2.97 -6.94
C LYS A 324 -18.76 3.98 -8.04
N PHE A 325 -17.73 4.56 -8.64
CA PHE A 325 -17.84 5.45 -9.79
C PHE A 325 -17.17 4.79 -11.00
N SER A 326 -17.96 4.41 -12.01
CA SER A 326 -17.47 3.56 -13.12
C SER A 326 -17.18 4.28 -14.43
N SER A 327 -17.55 5.55 -14.56
CA SER A 327 -17.63 6.22 -15.86
C SER A 327 -16.55 7.29 -15.99
N LEU A 328 -15.30 6.79 -15.99
CA LEU A 328 -14.05 7.56 -16.15
C LEU A 328 -13.28 7.18 -17.43
N VAL A 329 -13.98 6.52 -18.35
CA VAL A 329 -13.46 6.17 -19.68
C VAL A 329 -13.46 7.43 -20.56
N ASP A 330 -12.50 7.53 -21.48
CA ASP A 330 -12.34 8.62 -22.44
C ASP A 330 -12.20 10.02 -21.80
N GLU A 331 -11.65 10.07 -20.58
CA GLU A 331 -11.40 11.30 -19.83
C GLU A 331 -12.67 12.10 -19.50
N GLN A 332 -13.86 11.53 -19.68
CA GLN A 332 -15.11 12.16 -19.33
C GLN A 332 -15.51 11.80 -17.91
N VAL A 333 -16.08 12.77 -17.19
CA VAL A 333 -16.75 12.54 -15.91
C VAL A 333 -18.24 12.60 -16.20
N THR A 334 -18.79 11.49 -16.66
CA THR A 334 -20.23 11.30 -16.87
C THR A 334 -20.74 10.30 -15.83
N GLY A 335 -21.98 10.40 -15.38
CA GLY A 335 -22.56 9.44 -14.43
C GLY A 335 -22.51 9.86 -12.96
N GLU A 336 -22.73 8.90 -12.08
CA GLU A 336 -22.98 9.10 -10.64
C GLU A 336 -22.33 7.98 -9.81
N TRP A 337 -22.18 8.25 -8.51
CA TRP A 337 -21.77 7.22 -7.56
C TRP A 337 -22.88 6.18 -7.37
N LYS A 338 -22.54 4.90 -7.54
CA LYS A 338 -23.42 3.77 -7.28
C LYS A 338 -23.12 3.17 -5.93
N TYR A 339 -24.13 3.08 -5.07
CA TYR A 339 -24.03 2.43 -3.78
C TYR A 339 -24.03 0.90 -3.91
N LEU A 340 -23.21 0.23 -3.11
CA LEU A 340 -23.06 -1.23 -3.08
C LEU A 340 -23.64 -1.80 -1.76
N PRO A 341 -24.95 -2.12 -1.72
CA PRO A 341 -25.60 -2.60 -0.49
C PRO A 341 -25.04 -3.96 -0.04
N ASN A 342 -24.72 -4.87 -0.96
CA ASN A 342 -24.12 -6.18 -0.65
C ASN A 342 -22.71 -6.11 -0.02
N PHE A 343 -22.11 -4.92 0.02
CA PHE A 343 -20.82 -4.67 0.66
C PHE A 343 -20.96 -3.88 1.96
N SER A 344 -22.12 -3.28 2.23
CA SER A 344 -22.31 -2.27 3.27
C SER A 344 -23.33 -2.69 4.33
N GLU A 345 -24.42 -3.35 3.92
CA GLU A 345 -25.54 -3.70 4.80
C GLU A 345 -25.37 -5.09 5.43
N VAL A 346 -25.59 -5.16 6.75
CA VAL A 346 -25.47 -6.42 7.50
C VAL A 346 -26.41 -7.51 6.98
N ASP A 347 -27.65 -7.15 6.64
CA ASP A 347 -28.66 -8.10 6.17
C ASP A 347 -28.36 -8.65 4.77
N GLN A 348 -27.70 -7.85 3.92
CA GLN A 348 -27.26 -8.32 2.61
C GLN A 348 -26.06 -9.25 2.74
N VAL A 349 -25.03 -8.84 3.49
CA VAL A 349 -23.82 -9.64 3.70
C VAL A 349 -24.14 -10.98 4.38
N ARG A 350 -25.01 -11.00 5.40
CA ARG A 350 -25.39 -12.24 6.10
C ARG A 350 -26.18 -13.21 5.21
N SER A 351 -26.83 -12.71 4.16
CA SER A 351 -27.63 -13.54 3.24
C SER A 351 -26.77 -14.31 2.23
N HIS A 352 -25.47 -13.99 2.16
CA HIS A 352 -24.54 -14.65 1.27
C HIS A 352 -24.44 -16.16 1.57
N THR A 353 -24.33 -16.98 0.52
CA THR A 353 -24.36 -18.45 0.61
C THR A 353 -23.29 -19.05 1.53
N VAL A 354 -22.12 -18.41 1.60
CA VAL A 354 -21.02 -18.79 2.52
C VAL A 354 -21.45 -18.78 4.00
N PHE A 355 -22.48 -18.01 4.36
CA PHE A 355 -23.03 -17.96 5.72
C PHE A 355 -24.36 -18.75 5.86
N ALA A 356 -24.86 -19.36 4.77
CA ALA A 356 -26.06 -20.17 4.81
C ALA A 356 -25.78 -21.54 5.48
N ASP A 357 -26.74 -22.05 6.27
CA ASP A 357 -26.57 -23.29 7.02
C ASP A 357 -26.80 -24.51 6.11
N ASP A 358 -25.72 -25.14 5.64
CA ASP A 358 -25.75 -26.35 4.79
C ASP A 358 -25.15 -27.61 5.47
N GLY A 359 -24.78 -27.50 6.75
CA GLY A 359 -24.47 -28.65 7.61
C GLY A 359 -23.05 -29.22 7.54
N ASN A 360 -22.12 -28.67 6.74
CA ASN A 360 -20.79 -29.32 6.56
C ASN A 360 -19.53 -28.50 6.91
N ASN A 361 -19.56 -27.16 7.04
CA ASN A 361 -18.50 -26.39 7.71
C ASN A 361 -18.90 -24.90 7.85
N ARG A 362 -19.09 -24.43 9.08
CA ARG A 362 -19.77 -23.15 9.35
C ARG A 362 -18.82 -21.96 9.47
N LEU A 363 -19.05 -20.92 8.67
CA LEU A 363 -18.77 -19.56 9.09
C LEU A 363 -20.02 -18.98 9.75
N ASN A 364 -19.87 -18.42 10.95
CA ASN A 364 -20.96 -17.71 11.59
C ASN A 364 -21.30 -16.47 10.77
N ALA A 365 -22.59 -16.25 10.53
CA ALA A 365 -23.05 -15.01 9.92
C ALA A 365 -22.64 -13.80 10.78
N PRO A 366 -22.23 -12.68 10.18
CA PRO A 366 -21.83 -11.50 10.93
C PRO A 366 -23.03 -10.86 11.63
N SER A 367 -22.87 -10.49 12.90
CA SER A 367 -23.89 -9.76 13.67
C SER A 367 -23.90 -8.26 13.39
N SER A 368 -22.81 -7.72 12.85
CA SER A 368 -22.65 -6.31 12.50
C SER A 368 -21.68 -6.18 11.33
N VAL A 369 -21.92 -5.23 10.43
CA VAL A 369 -21.02 -4.90 9.33
C VAL A 369 -20.70 -3.41 9.39
N LYS A 370 -19.42 -3.09 9.44
CA LYS A 370 -18.92 -1.73 9.19
C LYS A 370 -17.62 -1.85 8.42
N ILE A 371 -17.66 -1.55 7.12
CA ILE A 371 -16.46 -1.47 6.32
C ILE A 371 -15.62 -0.29 6.82
N THR A 372 -14.32 -0.54 6.95
CA THR A 372 -13.39 0.47 7.47
C THR A 372 -12.28 0.78 6.49
N HIS A 373 -12.02 -0.11 5.54
CA HIS A 373 -10.94 0.03 4.57
C HIS A 373 -11.37 -0.51 3.21
N ILE A 374 -10.84 0.10 2.17
CA ILE A 374 -10.90 -0.38 0.80
C ILE A 374 -9.49 -0.46 0.20
N SER A 375 -9.33 -1.35 -0.77
CA SER A 375 -8.11 -1.46 -1.59
C SER A 375 -8.49 -1.92 -2.97
N ALA A 376 -7.84 -1.40 -4.01
CA ALA A 376 -8.17 -1.74 -5.38
C ALA A 376 -6.92 -1.71 -6.26
N ASN A 377 -6.87 -2.60 -7.25
CA ASN A 377 -5.89 -2.54 -8.33
C ASN A 377 -6.43 -3.30 -9.53
N TYR A 378 -6.07 -2.84 -10.73
CA TYR A 378 -6.42 -3.43 -12.01
C TYR A 378 -7.93 -3.71 -12.17
N GLN A 379 -8.38 -4.94 -11.89
CA GLN A 379 -9.77 -5.36 -12.09
C GLN A 379 -10.52 -5.77 -10.81
N ARG A 380 -9.85 -5.75 -9.65
CA ARG A 380 -10.42 -6.19 -8.38
C ARG A 380 -10.33 -5.10 -7.34
N PHE A 381 -11.32 -5.08 -6.46
CA PHE A 381 -11.29 -4.28 -5.24
C PHE A 381 -11.74 -5.13 -4.07
N PHE A 382 -11.34 -4.70 -2.88
CA PHE A 382 -11.73 -5.30 -1.61
C PHE A 382 -12.31 -4.22 -0.73
N ALA A 383 -13.39 -4.57 -0.04
CA ALA A 383 -13.91 -3.81 1.09
C ALA A 383 -13.77 -4.70 2.33
N TYR A 384 -13.17 -4.17 3.39
CA TYR A 384 -12.91 -4.97 4.58
C TYR A 384 -13.05 -4.21 5.89
N SER A 385 -13.37 -4.98 6.93
CA SER A 385 -13.38 -4.55 8.32
C SER A 385 -12.22 -5.19 9.08
N THR A 386 -11.90 -4.63 10.25
CA THR A 386 -10.76 -5.07 11.07
C THR A 386 -11.17 -5.54 12.45
N GLY A 387 -10.25 -6.17 13.16
CA GLY A 387 -10.51 -6.77 14.48
C GLY A 387 -10.98 -8.22 14.38
N SER A 388 -11.40 -8.79 15.51
CA SER A 388 -11.82 -10.20 15.58
C SER A 388 -13.02 -10.52 14.69
N SER A 389 -13.89 -9.54 14.43
CA SER A 389 -15.03 -9.63 13.52
C SER A 389 -14.68 -9.19 12.09
N SER A 390 -13.40 -9.24 11.68
CA SER A 390 -12.97 -8.78 10.34
C SER A 390 -13.68 -9.56 9.24
N LEU A 391 -14.22 -8.83 8.26
CA LEU A 391 -14.78 -9.36 7.03
C LEU A 391 -13.96 -8.85 5.86
N VAL A 392 -13.72 -9.70 4.88
CA VAL A 392 -13.09 -9.37 3.60
C VAL A 392 -14.06 -9.73 2.49
N LEU A 393 -14.47 -8.72 1.72
CA LEU A 393 -15.43 -8.82 0.62
C LEU A 393 -14.74 -8.39 -0.67
N MET A 394 -14.71 -9.27 -1.68
CA MET A 394 -14.05 -9.01 -2.95
C MET A 394 -15.06 -8.66 -4.04
N GLY A 395 -14.80 -7.58 -4.78
CA GLY A 395 -15.56 -7.18 -5.95
C GLY A 395 -14.69 -7.06 -7.20
N SER A 396 -15.31 -6.72 -8.32
CA SER A 396 -14.67 -6.56 -9.63
C SER A 396 -15.17 -5.32 -10.37
N LEU A 397 -14.62 -5.08 -11.57
CA LEU A 397 -15.12 -4.07 -12.50
C LEU A 397 -16.61 -4.20 -12.82
N ASN A 398 -17.14 -5.43 -12.78
CA ASN A 398 -18.54 -5.72 -13.12
C ASN A 398 -19.48 -5.69 -11.91
N THR A 399 -18.95 -5.54 -10.69
CA THR A 399 -19.78 -5.43 -9.48
C THR A 399 -20.59 -4.15 -9.51
N GLY A 400 -21.91 -4.27 -9.49
CA GLY A 400 -22.87 -3.19 -9.28
C GLY A 400 -23.72 -3.44 -8.03
N PRO A 401 -24.85 -2.73 -7.88
CA PRO A 401 -25.64 -2.75 -6.65
C PRO A 401 -26.28 -4.11 -6.33
N SER A 402 -26.57 -4.94 -7.34
CA SER A 402 -27.23 -6.24 -7.19
C SER A 402 -26.26 -7.41 -7.02
N GLU A 403 -24.99 -7.22 -7.36
CA GLU A 403 -24.00 -8.29 -7.40
C GLU A 403 -23.46 -8.59 -6.01
N GLN A 404 -23.38 -9.87 -5.66
CA GLN A 404 -22.81 -10.33 -4.40
C GLN A 404 -21.28 -10.25 -4.44
N PRO A 405 -20.62 -9.91 -3.32
CA PRO A 405 -19.18 -10.03 -3.20
C PRO A 405 -18.74 -11.48 -3.28
N GLU A 406 -17.54 -11.72 -3.81
CA GLU A 406 -16.86 -12.99 -3.62
C GLU A 406 -16.29 -13.03 -2.20
N ILE A 407 -16.55 -14.12 -1.47
CA ILE A 407 -16.13 -14.32 -0.09
C ILE A 407 -15.23 -15.55 0.01
N ILE A 408 -14.00 -15.34 0.48
CA ILE A 408 -13.04 -16.42 0.76
C ILE A 408 -13.16 -16.81 2.24
N PRO A 409 -13.65 -18.02 2.57
CA PRO A 409 -13.90 -18.38 3.96
C PRO A 409 -12.67 -18.30 4.87
N ALA A 410 -11.49 -18.60 4.33
CA ALA A 410 -10.23 -18.60 5.07
C ALA A 410 -9.80 -17.22 5.59
N LEU A 411 -10.33 -16.12 5.04
CA LEU A 411 -9.99 -14.75 5.47
C LEU A 411 -10.93 -14.19 6.53
N GLN A 412 -12.09 -14.80 6.74
CA GLN A 412 -13.09 -14.26 7.66
C GLN A 412 -12.68 -14.47 9.11
N TYR A 413 -12.88 -13.42 9.91
CA TYR A 413 -12.58 -13.40 11.35
C TYR A 413 -11.10 -13.65 11.67
N LYS A 414 -10.19 -13.31 10.74
CA LYS A 414 -8.73 -13.47 10.88
C LYS A 414 -7.99 -12.21 11.34
N SER A 415 -8.71 -11.17 11.76
CA SER A 415 -8.12 -9.87 12.14
C SER A 415 -7.23 -9.30 11.04
N ILE A 416 -7.74 -9.30 9.80
CA ILE A 416 -7.08 -8.67 8.66
C ILE A 416 -6.94 -7.17 8.89
N ILE A 417 -5.75 -6.63 8.62
CA ILE A 417 -5.42 -5.20 8.77
C ILE A 417 -5.01 -4.53 7.45
N SER A 418 -4.71 -5.31 6.43
CA SER A 418 -4.41 -4.80 5.08
C SER A 418 -4.69 -5.89 4.05
N VAL A 419 -5.24 -5.49 2.91
CA VAL A 419 -5.39 -6.33 1.72
C VAL A 419 -4.72 -5.59 0.56
N VAL A 420 -3.90 -6.30 -0.21
CA VAL A 420 -3.17 -5.77 -1.37
C VAL A 420 -3.48 -6.58 -2.60
N VAL A 421 -3.45 -5.90 -3.76
CA VAL A 421 -3.98 -6.41 -5.01
C VAL A 421 -2.92 -6.23 -6.10
N GLY A 422 -2.42 -7.32 -6.66
CA GLY A 422 -1.67 -7.33 -7.91
C GLY A 422 -2.59 -7.53 -9.11
N ASP A 423 -2.04 -7.77 -10.31
CA ASP A 423 -2.88 -7.95 -11.50
C ASP A 423 -3.75 -9.22 -11.40
N TYR A 424 -3.17 -10.32 -10.90
CA TYR A 424 -3.86 -11.63 -10.79
C TYR A 424 -3.55 -12.36 -9.48
N HIS A 425 -2.94 -11.68 -8.51
CA HIS A 425 -2.56 -12.24 -7.22
C HIS A 425 -2.90 -11.25 -6.12
N TYR A 426 -3.05 -11.75 -4.90
CA TYR A 426 -3.56 -10.97 -3.78
C TYR A 426 -2.80 -11.32 -2.51
N GLY A 427 -2.77 -10.38 -1.57
CA GLY A 427 -2.19 -10.57 -0.25
C GLY A 427 -3.11 -10.03 0.84
N ALA A 428 -3.13 -10.69 1.99
CA ALA A 428 -3.82 -10.24 3.18
C ALA A 428 -2.87 -10.31 4.39
N LEU A 429 -2.74 -9.19 5.10
CA LEU A 429 -1.91 -9.07 6.29
C LEU A 429 -2.79 -9.15 7.54
N THR A 430 -2.45 -10.04 8.46
CA THR A 430 -3.13 -10.16 9.76
C THR A 430 -2.54 -9.19 10.79
N SER A 431 -3.31 -8.88 11.84
CA SER A 431 -2.83 -8.08 12.97
C SER A 431 -1.65 -8.73 13.72
N THR A 432 -1.50 -10.04 13.62
CA THR A 432 -0.39 -10.83 14.17
C THR A 432 0.85 -10.83 13.30
N GLY A 433 0.82 -10.15 12.15
CA GLY A 433 1.94 -10.00 11.23
C GLY A 433 2.19 -11.18 10.30
N LYS A 434 1.18 -12.05 10.12
CA LYS A 434 1.21 -13.10 9.10
C LYS A 434 0.73 -12.54 7.77
N LEU A 435 1.49 -12.83 6.72
CA LEU A 435 1.10 -12.50 5.34
C LEU A 435 0.53 -13.76 4.68
N LEU A 436 -0.68 -13.66 4.16
CA LEU A 436 -1.34 -14.71 3.38
C LEU A 436 -1.41 -14.28 1.91
N THR A 437 -1.10 -15.15 0.96
CA THR A 437 -1.19 -14.87 -0.49
C THR A 437 -2.00 -15.92 -1.23
N TRP A 438 -2.66 -15.52 -2.32
CA TRP A 438 -3.46 -16.38 -3.20
C TRP A 438 -3.61 -15.77 -4.61
N GLY A 439 -4.16 -16.53 -5.55
CA GLY A 439 -4.29 -16.19 -6.96
C GLY A 439 -3.21 -16.84 -7.84
N ALA A 440 -2.88 -16.20 -8.96
CA ALA A 440 -1.97 -16.74 -9.96
C ALA A 440 -0.50 -16.64 -9.53
N TYR A 441 0.30 -17.67 -9.87
CA TYR A 441 1.73 -17.75 -9.53
C TYR A 441 2.54 -16.51 -9.92
N SER A 442 2.21 -15.88 -11.06
CA SER A 442 2.74 -14.57 -11.47
C SER A 442 4.28 -14.46 -11.35
N SER A 443 5.02 -15.43 -11.89
CA SER A 443 6.49 -15.48 -11.80
C SER A 443 7.04 -15.46 -10.37
N GLY A 444 6.30 -16.01 -9.41
CA GLY A 444 6.72 -16.09 -8.02
C GLY A 444 6.06 -15.08 -7.09
N ALA A 445 5.16 -14.20 -7.58
CA ALA A 445 4.59 -13.12 -6.77
C ALA A 445 3.82 -13.60 -5.53
N LEU A 446 3.39 -14.87 -5.47
CA LEU A 446 2.79 -15.43 -4.26
C LEU A 446 3.79 -15.61 -3.11
N GLY A 447 5.09 -15.75 -3.40
CA GLY A 447 6.13 -15.88 -2.37
C GLY A 447 6.10 -17.22 -1.59
N LEU A 448 5.50 -18.26 -2.17
CA LEU A 448 5.26 -19.56 -1.52
C LEU A 448 6.39 -20.58 -1.71
N GLY A 449 7.45 -20.23 -2.44
CA GLY A 449 8.56 -21.13 -2.75
C GLY A 449 8.59 -21.54 -4.22
N ASP A 450 9.70 -22.19 -4.63
CA ASP A 450 9.87 -22.65 -6.01
C ASP A 450 8.88 -23.81 -6.30
N PRO A 451 7.97 -23.66 -7.28
CA PRO A 451 6.99 -24.71 -7.62
C PRO A 451 7.61 -26.06 -7.96
N LEU A 452 8.86 -26.08 -8.45
CA LEU A 452 9.59 -27.30 -8.78
C LEU A 452 10.19 -27.97 -7.56
N GLU A 453 10.47 -27.24 -6.48
CA GLU A 453 11.03 -27.78 -5.22
C GLU A 453 9.93 -28.11 -4.20
N LEU A 454 8.75 -27.51 -4.33
CA LEU A 454 7.63 -27.76 -3.44
C LEU A 454 7.07 -29.19 -3.59
N PRO A 455 6.61 -29.81 -2.48
CA PRO A 455 5.89 -31.07 -2.53
C PRO A 455 4.65 -30.97 -3.42
N ALA A 456 4.35 -32.03 -4.18
CA ALA A 456 3.14 -32.07 -4.99
C ALA A 456 1.88 -31.87 -4.14
N GLY A 457 0.99 -30.97 -4.57
CA GLY A 457 -0.22 -30.59 -3.84
C GLY A 457 0.00 -29.52 -2.75
N ALA A 458 1.23 -29.09 -2.49
CA ALA A 458 1.48 -27.94 -1.63
C ALA A 458 0.99 -26.64 -2.30
N PRO A 459 0.57 -25.62 -1.53
CA PRO A 459 0.23 -24.31 -2.08
C PRO A 459 1.37 -23.73 -2.90
N GLY A 460 1.07 -23.29 -4.14
CA GLY A 460 2.08 -22.79 -5.09
C GLY A 460 2.86 -23.88 -5.84
N GLY A 461 2.68 -25.16 -5.49
CA GLY A 461 3.29 -26.30 -6.16
C GLY A 461 2.38 -26.93 -7.23
N PHE A 462 2.93 -27.89 -7.97
CA PHE A 462 2.15 -28.67 -8.96
C PHE A 462 1.19 -29.64 -8.26
N PRO A 463 0.01 -29.92 -8.83
CA PRO A 463 -1.01 -30.73 -8.16
C PRO A 463 -0.66 -32.21 -8.05
N ASN A 464 0.28 -32.71 -8.87
CA ASN A 464 0.81 -34.07 -8.74
C ASN A 464 2.26 -34.16 -9.25
N GLU A 465 2.94 -35.20 -8.81
CA GLU A 465 4.37 -35.43 -9.09
C GLU A 465 4.67 -35.56 -10.59
N ARG A 466 3.76 -36.18 -11.35
CA ARG A 466 3.91 -36.32 -12.80
C ARG A 466 4.01 -34.96 -13.50
N LEU A 467 3.15 -34.01 -13.13
CA LEU A 467 3.17 -32.67 -13.70
C LEU A 467 4.40 -31.88 -13.23
N ARG A 468 4.82 -32.04 -11.97
CA ARG A 468 6.06 -31.43 -11.44
C ARG A 468 7.28 -31.89 -12.22
N LEU A 469 7.46 -33.22 -12.38
CA LEU A 469 8.59 -33.80 -13.12
C LEU A 469 8.56 -33.40 -14.60
N HIS A 470 7.38 -33.38 -15.23
CA HIS A 470 7.25 -32.94 -16.62
C HIS A 470 7.61 -31.45 -16.81
N ALA A 471 7.26 -30.59 -15.85
CA ALA A 471 7.68 -29.18 -15.87
C ALA A 471 9.20 -29.04 -15.67
N LEU A 472 9.78 -29.85 -14.78
CA LEU A 472 11.22 -29.91 -14.54
C LEU A 472 11.99 -30.34 -15.80
N GLU A 473 11.55 -31.42 -16.47
CA GLU A 473 12.14 -31.94 -17.71
C GLU A 473 12.13 -30.91 -18.84
N ARG A 474 11.06 -30.12 -18.95
CA ARG A 474 10.91 -29.11 -20.01
C ARG A 474 11.58 -27.77 -19.67
N GLY A 475 11.99 -27.56 -18.42
CA GLY A 475 12.45 -26.27 -17.93
C GLY A 475 11.38 -25.18 -17.94
N TRP A 476 10.10 -25.54 -18.12
CA TRP A 476 8.97 -24.61 -18.10
C TRP A 476 7.67 -25.31 -17.69
N GLY A 477 6.86 -24.59 -16.93
CA GLY A 477 5.54 -25.00 -16.47
C GLY A 477 5.05 -24.04 -15.40
N GLN A 478 3.75 -23.74 -15.38
CA GLN A 478 3.14 -22.91 -14.35
C GLN A 478 2.29 -23.78 -13.43
N PRO A 479 2.44 -23.65 -12.10
CA PRO A 479 1.53 -24.30 -11.16
C PRO A 479 0.12 -23.67 -11.29
N PRO A 480 -0.93 -24.36 -10.84
CA PRO A 480 -2.28 -23.82 -10.80
C PRO A 480 -2.39 -22.62 -9.84
N ASP A 481 -3.47 -21.86 -9.99
CA ASP A 481 -3.80 -20.77 -9.08
C ASP A 481 -4.00 -21.32 -7.65
N VAL A 482 -3.53 -20.54 -6.68
CA VAL A 482 -3.74 -20.83 -5.27
C VAL A 482 -5.09 -20.25 -4.86
N GLU A 483 -6.07 -21.11 -4.59
CA GLU A 483 -7.43 -20.67 -4.21
C GLU A 483 -7.54 -20.33 -2.72
N VAL A 484 -6.77 -21.01 -1.88
CA VAL A 484 -6.79 -20.84 -0.42
C VAL A 484 -5.61 -19.94 0.00
N PRO A 485 -5.87 -18.78 0.64
CA PRO A 485 -4.84 -17.91 1.21
C PRO A 485 -3.83 -18.69 2.05
N SER A 486 -2.58 -18.64 1.61
CA SER A 486 -1.48 -19.46 2.15
C SER A 486 -0.37 -18.58 2.74
N GLU A 487 0.20 -19.00 3.86
CA GLU A 487 1.17 -18.19 4.61
C GLU A 487 2.51 -18.05 3.88
N VAL A 488 2.96 -16.81 3.70
CA VAL A 488 4.27 -16.47 3.15
C VAL A 488 5.32 -16.53 4.26
N ARG A 489 6.42 -17.21 3.95
CA ARG A 489 7.56 -17.38 4.86
C ARG A 489 8.71 -16.44 4.47
N PHE A 490 9.32 -15.80 5.47
CA PHE A 490 10.43 -14.86 5.27
C PHE A 490 11.80 -15.47 5.62
N ASP A 491 11.87 -16.78 5.82
CA ASP A 491 13.04 -17.51 6.33
C ASP A 491 13.58 -18.58 5.36
N HIS A 492 13.17 -18.55 4.08
CA HIS A 492 13.52 -19.56 3.07
C HIS A 492 15.03 -19.85 2.90
N LYS A 493 15.91 -18.87 3.13
CA LYS A 493 17.38 -19.02 3.04
C LYS A 493 18.06 -19.29 4.38
N LEU A 494 17.29 -19.43 5.46
CA LEU A 494 17.83 -19.62 6.81
C LEU A 494 17.84 -21.10 7.18
N SER A 495 18.94 -21.56 7.78
CA SER A 495 19.06 -22.93 8.28
C SER A 495 18.12 -23.24 9.44
N HIS A 496 17.63 -22.21 10.12
CA HIS A 496 16.67 -22.30 11.21
C HIS A 496 15.49 -21.37 10.93
N PRO A 497 14.24 -21.87 11.12
CA PRO A 497 13.08 -21.02 11.02
C PRO A 497 13.20 -19.80 11.92
N LYS A 498 12.77 -18.65 11.42
CA LYS A 498 12.73 -17.40 12.20
C LYS A 498 11.32 -16.86 12.23
N ASP A 499 10.84 -16.57 13.43
CA ASP A 499 9.57 -15.88 13.61
C ASP A 499 9.75 -14.40 13.27
N ARG A 500 8.98 -13.97 12.29
CA ARG A 500 9.01 -12.65 11.69
C ARG A 500 7.63 -12.03 11.71
N PHE A 501 7.59 -10.72 11.91
CA PHE A 501 6.36 -9.94 11.94
C PHE A 501 6.34 -9.02 10.72
N CYS A 502 5.50 -9.34 9.75
CA CYS A 502 5.20 -8.44 8.64
C CYS A 502 4.27 -7.34 9.14
N PHE A 503 4.57 -6.07 8.83
CA PHE A 503 3.73 -4.95 9.28
C PHE A 503 3.23 -4.07 8.14
N ALA A 504 3.82 -4.20 6.95
CA ALA A 504 3.34 -3.57 5.73
C ALA A 504 3.61 -4.50 4.55
N VAL A 505 2.71 -4.49 3.58
CA VAL A 505 2.82 -5.26 2.34
C VAL A 505 2.29 -4.41 1.19
N THR A 506 2.79 -4.65 -0.02
CA THR A 506 2.28 -4.05 -1.26
C THR A 506 2.32 -5.08 -2.38
N ALA A 507 1.44 -4.92 -3.37
CA ALA A 507 1.38 -5.73 -4.57
C ALA A 507 0.94 -4.86 -5.76
N ALA A 508 1.52 -5.11 -6.92
CA ALA A 508 1.10 -4.56 -8.21
C ALA A 508 1.74 -5.38 -9.33
N GLY A 509 1.19 -5.33 -10.55
CA GLY A 509 1.75 -6.09 -11.65
C GLY A 509 1.89 -7.57 -11.30
N TRP A 510 3.12 -8.07 -11.37
CA TRP A 510 3.49 -9.46 -11.03
C TRP A 510 4.57 -9.55 -9.94
N HIS A 511 4.49 -8.68 -8.93
CA HIS A 511 5.47 -8.65 -7.84
C HIS A 511 4.86 -8.10 -6.56
N MET A 512 5.48 -8.46 -5.44
CA MET A 512 5.07 -8.05 -4.11
C MET A 512 6.30 -7.61 -3.31
N GLY A 513 6.06 -6.76 -2.33
CA GLY A 513 7.06 -6.36 -1.36
C GLY A 513 6.46 -6.26 0.03
N ALA A 514 7.30 -6.39 1.04
CA ALA A 514 6.89 -6.33 2.44
C ALA A 514 7.96 -5.66 3.31
N LEU A 515 7.49 -5.03 4.38
CA LEU A 515 8.32 -4.59 5.48
C LEU A 515 8.09 -5.50 6.69
N VAL A 516 9.20 -6.02 7.22
CA VAL A 516 9.22 -7.13 8.17
C VAL A 516 10.19 -6.81 9.30
N ILE A 517 9.91 -7.31 10.50
CA ILE A 517 10.78 -7.18 11.66
C ILE A 517 11.01 -8.54 12.29
N ASP A 518 12.21 -8.78 12.81
CA ASP A 518 12.51 -9.98 13.57
C ASP A 518 11.85 -9.86 14.96
N LEU A 519 11.10 -10.88 15.38
CA LEU A 519 10.45 -10.91 16.72
C LEU A 519 11.42 -11.31 17.83
N GLU A 520 12.42 -12.13 17.48
CA GLU A 520 13.50 -12.52 18.38
C GLU A 520 14.66 -11.51 18.28
N VAL A 521 14.91 -10.78 19.36
CA VAL A 521 16.08 -9.91 19.47
C VAL A 521 17.27 -10.81 19.80
N SER A 522 18.23 -10.92 18.90
CA SER A 522 19.49 -11.60 19.22
C SER A 522 20.20 -10.80 20.34
N ILE A 523 20.88 -11.46 21.27
CA ILE A 523 21.60 -10.79 22.38
C ILE A 523 22.64 -9.79 21.85
N ILE A 524 23.07 -9.93 20.60
CA ILE A 524 23.98 -9.02 19.89
C ILE A 524 23.29 -7.67 19.59
N ASP A 525 21.98 -7.66 19.29
CA ASP A 525 21.23 -6.43 18.99
C ASP A 525 21.06 -5.51 20.21
N LEU A 526 21.09 -6.06 21.43
CA LEU A 526 21.05 -5.28 22.67
C LEU A 526 22.28 -4.38 22.85
N SER A 527 23.45 -4.78 22.34
CA SER A 527 24.66 -3.94 22.37
C SER A 527 24.58 -2.75 21.42
N SER A 528 23.82 -2.90 20.32
CA SER A 528 23.58 -1.82 19.33
C SER A 528 22.44 -0.87 19.70
N LEU A 529 21.63 -1.20 20.72
CA LEU A 529 20.62 -0.32 21.29
C LEU A 529 21.22 0.73 22.24
N ILE A 530 22.51 0.62 22.57
CA ILE A 530 23.18 1.41 23.61
C ILE A 530 24.07 2.53 23.05
N PHE A 531 24.40 2.54 21.74
CA PHE A 531 25.20 3.62 21.15
C PHE A 531 24.54 4.21 19.89
N PRO A 532 24.60 5.56 19.73
CA PRO A 532 23.86 6.31 18.71
C PRO A 532 24.28 5.99 17.28
#